data_AF-A0A6L3GLP5-F1
#
_entry.id   AF-A0A6L3GLP5-F1
#
_cell.length_a   1.000
_cell.length_b   1.000
_cell.length_c   1.000
_cell.angle_alpha   90.00
_cell.angle_beta   90.00
_cell.angle_gamma   90.00
#
_symmetry.space_group_name_H-M   'P 1'
#
loop_
_entity.id
_entity.type
_entity.pdbx_description
1 polymer ?
#
loop_
_entity_poly.entity_id
_entity_poly.type
_entity_poly.pdbx_seq_one_letter_code
_entity_poly.pdbx_strand_id
1 'polypeptide(L)'
;MGLEDAPIEVIIEGALHRVFIGAIHPFYWYIKYAEEFGFLYGTSFPNPAGIFPFESFRLTVEIMNYAKGDLLGDLVGSMPTVYIGEMYINFGLYGLALASLMFGFILQTLDILFVRYLLVNKSVLVSSLYIYMIYYFSQFTETGISGIIIDTDLYIVLFISFIYCLINRYNLRRYGKKKGLPCYKCTSCR
;
A
#
# COMPACT_ATOMS: atom_id res chain seq x y z
N MET A 1 3.67 26.95 -17.25
CA MET A 1 4.90 27.58 -16.71
C MET A 1 5.47 26.61 -15.71
N GLY A 2 6.69 26.12 -15.94
CA GLY A 2 7.28 25.03 -15.18
C GLY A 2 7.71 25.46 -13.78
N LEU A 3 7.67 24.52 -12.84
CA LEU A 3 8.08 24.66 -11.44
C LEU A 3 9.56 25.04 -11.23
N GLU A 4 10.33 25.25 -12.31
CA GLU A 4 11.77 25.50 -12.28
C GLU A 4 12.13 26.94 -11.85
N ASP A 5 11.23 27.90 -12.06
CA ASP A 5 11.40 29.31 -11.66
C ASP A 5 10.58 29.69 -10.41
N ALA A 6 9.91 28.72 -9.78
CA ALA A 6 9.04 28.99 -8.65
C ALA A 6 9.87 29.29 -7.39
N PRO A 7 9.51 30.34 -6.60
CA PRO A 7 10.16 30.59 -5.33
C PRO A 7 9.99 29.38 -4.39
N ILE A 8 11.02 29.12 -3.58
CA ILE A 8 11.07 27.96 -2.67
C ILE A 8 9.81 27.88 -1.78
N GLU A 9 9.28 29.02 -1.38
CA GLU A 9 8.04 29.14 -0.61
C GLU A 9 6.85 28.47 -1.30
N VAL A 10 6.68 28.68 -2.61
CA VAL A 10 5.59 28.07 -3.40
C VAL A 10 5.80 26.57 -3.56
N ILE A 11 7.05 26.10 -3.64
CA ILE A 11 7.38 24.67 -3.70
C ILE A 11 7.02 24.00 -2.37
N ILE A 12 7.40 24.61 -1.25
CA ILE A 12 7.10 24.10 0.10
C ILE A 12 5.60 24.13 0.35
N GLU A 13 4.92 25.24 0.02
CA GLU A 13 3.48 25.37 0.14
C GLU A 13 2.75 24.32 -0.70
N GLY A 14 3.17 24.11 -1.95
CA GLY A 14 2.61 23.07 -2.81
C GLY A 14 2.79 21.66 -2.24
N ALA A 15 3.97 21.36 -1.67
CA ALA A 15 4.23 20.08 -1.01
C ALA A 15 3.35 19.89 0.23
N LEU A 16 3.24 20.90 1.09
CA LEU A 16 2.39 20.87 2.30
C LEU A 16 0.91 20.74 1.93
N HIS A 17 0.46 21.48 0.91
CA HIS A 17 -0.90 21.40 0.40
C HIS A 17 -1.22 19.99 -0.10
N ARG A 18 -0.29 19.33 -0.81
CA ARG A 18 -0.49 17.95 -1.27
C ARG A 18 -0.59 16.98 -0.09
N VAL A 19 0.29 17.09 0.89
CA VAL A 19 0.34 16.18 2.06
C VAL A 19 -0.91 16.33 2.92
N PHE A 20 -1.33 17.56 3.23
CA PHE A 20 -2.43 17.80 4.16
C PHE A 20 -3.77 17.94 3.44
N ILE A 21 -3.88 18.86 2.47
CA ILE A 21 -5.18 19.20 1.84
C ILE A 21 -5.58 18.15 0.79
N GLY A 22 -4.60 17.59 0.06
CA GLY A 22 -4.83 16.56 -0.95
C GLY A 22 -5.52 15.31 -0.42
N ALA A 23 -5.25 14.95 0.83
CA ALA A 23 -5.84 13.82 1.53
C ALA A 23 -7.17 14.16 2.25
N ILE A 24 -7.23 15.33 2.90
CA ILE A 24 -8.38 15.75 3.73
C ILE A 24 -9.61 16.08 2.87
N HIS A 25 -9.42 16.73 1.72
CA HIS A 25 -10.55 17.15 0.90
C HIS A 25 -11.38 15.96 0.37
N PRO A 26 -10.78 14.89 -0.19
CA PRO A 26 -11.48 13.65 -0.47
C PRO A 26 -12.15 13.04 0.76
N PHE A 27 -11.44 12.98 1.89
CA PHE A 27 -11.93 12.35 3.11
C PHE A 27 -13.23 12.99 3.63
N TYR A 28 -13.38 14.31 3.50
CA TYR A 28 -14.61 15.02 3.83
C TYR A 28 -15.84 14.49 3.08
N TRP A 29 -15.71 14.22 1.78
CA TRP A 29 -16.81 13.70 0.97
C TRP A 29 -17.18 12.26 1.33
N TYR A 30 -16.22 11.46 1.79
CA TYR A 30 -16.49 10.10 2.28
C TYR A 30 -17.31 10.13 3.57
N ILE A 31 -17.02 11.09 4.47
CA ILE A 31 -17.81 11.28 5.70
C ILE A 31 -19.25 11.66 5.33
N LYS A 32 -19.43 12.67 4.48
CA LYS A 32 -20.76 13.10 4.05
C LYS A 32 -21.56 12.00 3.38
N TYR A 33 -20.94 11.24 2.50
CA TYR A 33 -21.59 10.12 1.85
C TYR A 33 -22.05 9.07 2.86
N ALA A 34 -21.22 8.73 3.86
CA ALA A 34 -21.58 7.79 4.91
C ALA A 34 -22.73 8.30 5.80
N GLU A 35 -22.81 9.62 6.05
CA GLU A 35 -23.91 10.24 6.80
C GLU A 35 -25.24 10.19 6.05
N GLU A 36 -25.22 10.35 4.73
CA GLU A 36 -26.41 10.41 3.88
C GLU A 36 -26.93 9.02 3.46
N PHE A 37 -26.02 8.13 3.06
CA PHE A 37 -26.36 6.80 2.52
C PHE A 37 -26.11 5.65 3.52
N GLY A 38 -25.47 5.93 4.65
CA GLY A 38 -25.05 4.92 5.62
C GLY A 38 -23.72 4.24 5.27
N PHE A 39 -23.33 3.28 6.11
CA PHE A 39 -22.08 2.53 5.93
C PHE A 39 -22.20 1.43 4.87
N LEU A 40 -21.10 1.17 4.17
CA LEU A 40 -21.04 0.22 3.05
C LEU A 40 -20.74 -1.24 3.46
N TYR A 41 -20.29 -1.47 4.71
CA TYR A 41 -20.04 -2.81 5.27
C TYR A 41 -19.18 -3.76 4.41
N GLY A 42 -18.27 -3.21 3.60
CA GLY A 42 -17.31 -3.97 2.78
C GLY A 42 -17.67 -4.11 1.30
N THR A 43 -18.81 -3.57 0.85
CA THR A 43 -19.19 -3.64 -0.58
C THR A 43 -18.26 -2.81 -1.49
N SER A 44 -17.50 -1.88 -0.92
CA SER A 44 -16.48 -1.14 -1.68
C SER A 44 -15.23 -1.96 -2.00
N PHE A 45 -15.01 -3.08 -1.31
CA PHE A 45 -13.86 -3.93 -1.54
C PHE A 45 -14.01 -4.70 -2.85
N PRO A 46 -12.89 -5.01 -3.52
CA PRO A 46 -12.97 -5.65 -4.81
C PRO A 46 -13.41 -7.10 -4.65
N ASN A 47 -14.30 -7.56 -5.54
CA ASN A 47 -14.79 -8.92 -5.58
C ASN A 47 -14.21 -9.65 -6.81
N PRO A 48 -12.98 -10.19 -6.73
CA PRO A 48 -12.35 -10.86 -7.87
C PRO A 48 -13.19 -12.07 -8.28
N ALA A 49 -13.56 -12.10 -9.57
CA ALA A 49 -14.36 -13.17 -10.18
C ALA A 49 -15.77 -13.39 -9.56
N GLY A 50 -16.28 -12.44 -8.77
CA GLY A 50 -17.63 -12.54 -8.21
C GLY A 50 -17.81 -13.65 -7.17
N ILE A 51 -16.73 -14.03 -6.47
CA ILE A 51 -16.75 -15.12 -5.47
C ILE A 51 -17.71 -14.81 -4.32
N PHE A 52 -17.80 -13.53 -3.92
CA PHE A 52 -18.69 -13.10 -2.85
C PHE A 52 -20.08 -12.73 -3.37
N PRO A 53 -21.14 -12.90 -2.56
CA PRO A 53 -22.52 -12.57 -2.92
C PRO A 53 -22.81 -11.07 -2.80
N PHE A 54 -21.91 -10.22 -3.28
CA PHE A 54 -22.10 -8.77 -3.37
C PHE A 54 -21.48 -8.22 -4.65
N GLU A 55 -22.07 -7.16 -5.19
CA GLU A 55 -21.50 -6.43 -6.33
C GLU A 55 -20.55 -5.36 -5.81
N SER A 56 -19.27 -5.47 -6.18
CA SER A 56 -18.29 -4.44 -5.88
C SER A 56 -18.46 -3.27 -6.85
N PHE A 57 -18.45 -2.04 -6.35
CA PHE A 57 -18.48 -0.85 -7.18
C PHE A 57 -17.23 0.01 -6.98
N ARG A 58 -16.99 0.94 -7.91
CA ARG A 58 -15.81 1.81 -7.89
C ARG A 58 -16.04 2.97 -6.92
N LEU A 59 -15.75 2.75 -5.64
CA LEU A 59 -15.95 3.75 -4.58
C LEU A 59 -15.39 5.14 -4.90
N THR A 60 -14.17 5.21 -5.42
CA THR A 60 -13.53 6.51 -5.72
C THR A 60 -14.24 7.28 -6.84
N VAL A 61 -14.89 6.58 -7.77
CA VAL A 61 -15.69 7.19 -8.84
C VAL A 61 -17.04 7.62 -8.30
N GLU A 62 -17.66 6.77 -7.47
CA GLU A 62 -18.93 7.06 -6.82
C GLU A 62 -18.84 8.34 -5.96
N ILE A 63 -17.79 8.47 -5.15
CA ILE A 63 -17.59 9.67 -4.34
C ILE A 63 -17.30 10.90 -5.21
N MET A 64 -16.61 10.74 -6.34
CA MET A 64 -16.40 11.85 -7.28
C MET A 64 -17.74 12.32 -7.88
N ASN A 65 -18.60 11.38 -8.27
CA ASN A 65 -19.93 11.68 -8.79
C ASN A 65 -20.81 12.32 -7.72
N TYR A 66 -20.72 11.87 -6.47
CA TYR A 66 -21.42 12.52 -5.36
C TYR A 66 -20.93 13.95 -5.12
N ALA A 67 -19.60 14.17 -5.12
CA ALA A 67 -19.01 15.47 -4.81
C ALA A 67 -19.18 16.50 -5.94
N LYS A 68 -19.18 16.07 -7.20
CA LYS A 68 -19.15 16.96 -8.37
C LYS A 68 -20.26 16.72 -9.39
N GLY A 69 -21.07 15.67 -9.24
CA GLY A 69 -22.30 15.40 -10.00
C GLY A 69 -22.22 15.79 -11.47
N ASP A 70 -22.91 16.89 -11.80
CA ASP A 70 -23.08 17.38 -13.17
C ASP A 70 -21.95 18.30 -13.67
N LEU A 71 -21.02 18.72 -12.80
CA LEU A 71 -19.93 19.65 -13.19
C LEU A 71 -18.90 19.01 -14.11
N LEU A 72 -18.85 17.67 -14.18
CA LEU A 72 -17.87 16.92 -14.96
C LEU A 72 -18.42 16.43 -16.30
N GLY A 73 -19.74 16.51 -16.55
CA GLY A 73 -20.35 15.95 -17.77
C GLY A 73 -20.01 14.46 -17.94
N ASP A 74 -19.52 14.07 -19.12
CA ASP A 74 -19.11 12.69 -19.44
C ASP A 74 -17.71 12.30 -18.89
N LEU A 75 -17.01 13.20 -18.18
CA LEU A 75 -15.67 12.91 -17.67
C LEU A 75 -15.73 12.07 -16.39
N VAL A 76 -15.33 10.80 -16.51
CA VAL A 76 -15.21 9.89 -15.37
C VAL A 76 -13.98 10.25 -14.54
N GLY A 77 -14.19 11.03 -13.49
CA GLY A 77 -13.16 11.34 -12.48
C GLY A 77 -13.05 10.27 -11.38
N SER A 78 -12.02 10.38 -10.55
CA SER A 78 -11.87 9.58 -9.33
C SER A 78 -11.38 10.43 -8.18
N MET A 79 -11.95 10.24 -6.99
CA MET A 79 -11.58 10.94 -5.76
C MET A 79 -11.04 9.93 -4.75
N PRO A 80 -9.76 9.49 -4.89
CA PRO A 80 -9.13 8.63 -3.91
C PRO A 80 -8.87 9.41 -2.61
N THR A 81 -8.85 8.69 -1.49
CA THR A 81 -8.53 9.22 -0.17
C THR A 81 -7.54 8.30 0.52
N VAL A 82 -6.99 8.76 1.65
CA VAL A 82 -6.13 7.96 2.54
C VAL A 82 -6.85 6.66 2.88
N TYR A 83 -6.10 5.58 3.02
CA TYR A 83 -6.61 4.25 3.40
C TYR A 83 -7.63 4.24 4.56
N ILE A 84 -7.53 5.16 5.53
CA ILE A 84 -8.49 5.30 6.63
C ILE A 84 -9.89 5.75 6.19
N GLY A 85 -10.00 6.50 5.09
CA GLY A 85 -11.28 6.96 4.54
C GLY A 85 -12.12 5.84 3.96
N GLU A 86 -11.48 4.90 3.26
CA GLU A 86 -12.14 3.69 2.80
C GLU A 86 -12.64 2.84 3.98
N MET A 87 -11.86 2.76 5.06
CA MET A 87 -12.28 2.00 6.25
C MET A 87 -13.38 2.70 7.04
N TYR A 88 -13.37 4.04 7.07
CA TYR A 88 -14.44 4.83 7.68
C TYR A 88 -15.78 4.67 6.97
N ILE A 89 -15.82 4.75 5.64
CA ILE A 89 -17.10 4.64 4.90
C ILE A 89 -17.70 3.23 5.01
N ASN A 90 -16.88 2.20 5.27
CA ASN A 90 -17.36 0.83 5.45
C ASN A 90 -17.81 0.51 6.89
N PHE A 91 -17.09 1.00 7.90
CA PHE A 91 -17.29 0.57 9.31
C PHE A 91 -17.29 1.72 10.32
N GLY A 92 -17.34 2.97 9.87
CA GLY A 92 -17.34 4.17 10.69
C GLY A 92 -16.06 4.37 11.50
N LEU A 93 -16.23 4.97 12.68
CA LEU A 93 -15.11 5.27 13.60
C LEU A 93 -14.36 4.02 14.06
N TYR A 94 -15.07 2.88 14.21
CA TYR A 94 -14.43 1.61 14.55
C TYR A 94 -13.50 1.13 13.43
N GLY A 95 -13.94 1.23 12.17
CA GLY A 95 -13.12 0.93 11.00
C GLY A 95 -11.87 1.79 10.93
N LEU A 96 -12.04 3.10 11.13
CA LEU A 96 -10.93 4.06 11.13
C LEU A 96 -9.88 3.71 12.19
N ALA A 97 -10.30 3.54 13.45
CA ALA A 97 -9.37 3.23 14.55
C ALA A 97 -8.66 1.89 14.34
N LEU A 98 -9.40 0.86 13.91
CA LEU A 98 -8.85 -0.46 13.64
C LEU A 98 -7.83 -0.42 12.49
N ALA A 99 -8.16 0.28 11.41
CA ALA A 99 -7.30 0.40 10.24
C ALA A 99 -5.99 1.09 10.58
N SER A 100 -6.02 2.21 11.31
CA SER A 100 -4.80 2.92 11.72
C SER A 100 -3.88 2.05 12.57
N LEU A 101 -4.45 1.28 13.52
CA LEU A 101 -3.67 0.39 14.37
C LEU A 101 -3.10 -0.79 13.59
N MET A 102 -3.94 -1.48 12.79
CA MET A 102 -3.53 -2.63 12.01
C MET A 102 -2.47 -2.27 10.97
N PHE A 103 -2.68 -1.18 10.23
CA PHE A 103 -1.77 -0.77 9.17
C PHE A 103 -0.41 -0.35 9.76
N GLY A 104 -0.40 0.43 10.85
CA GLY A 104 0.82 0.77 11.57
C GLY A 104 1.58 -0.46 12.07
N PHE A 105 0.86 -1.42 12.67
CA PHE A 105 1.48 -2.68 13.13
C PHE A 105 2.06 -3.52 11.99
N ILE A 106 1.34 -3.63 10.86
CA ILE A 106 1.80 -4.37 9.68
C ILE A 106 3.05 -3.72 9.09
N LEU A 107 3.03 -2.40 8.87
CA LEU A 107 4.18 -1.68 8.34
C LEU A 107 5.41 -1.81 9.24
N GLN A 108 5.25 -1.62 10.55
CA GLN A 108 6.35 -1.76 11.51
C GLN A 108 6.92 -3.17 11.53
N THR A 109 6.04 -4.18 11.45
CA THR A 109 6.47 -5.58 11.43
C THR A 109 7.25 -5.89 10.15
N LEU A 110 6.75 -5.46 9.00
CA LEU A 110 7.42 -5.63 7.72
C LEU A 110 8.78 -4.92 7.70
N ASP A 111 8.84 -3.69 8.20
CA ASP A 111 10.09 -2.91 8.29
C ASP A 111 11.16 -3.64 9.10
N ILE A 112 10.81 -4.10 10.33
CA ILE A 112 11.73 -4.85 11.19
C ILE A 112 12.19 -6.15 10.49
N LEU A 113 11.29 -6.88 9.83
CA LEU A 113 11.62 -8.10 9.11
C LEU A 113 12.59 -7.84 7.95
N PHE A 114 12.33 -6.80 7.15
CA PHE A 114 13.17 -6.43 6.01
C PHE A 114 14.55 -5.93 6.44
N VAL A 115 14.62 -5.03 7.43
CA VAL A 115 15.89 -4.52 7.96
C VAL A 115 16.73 -5.67 8.53
N ARG A 116 16.12 -6.56 9.31
CA ARG A 116 16.81 -7.74 9.83
C ARG A 116 17.32 -8.64 8.70
N TYR A 117 16.53 -8.85 7.66
CA TYR A 117 16.91 -9.66 6.52
C TYR A 117 18.05 -9.01 5.69
N LEU A 118 18.02 -7.69 5.52
CA LEU A 118 19.04 -6.90 4.83
C LEU A 118 20.39 -6.95 5.57
N LEU A 119 20.38 -6.86 6.90
CA LEU A 119 21.60 -6.93 7.72
C LEU A 119 22.31 -8.28 7.61
N VAL A 120 21.54 -9.37 7.49
CA VAL A 120 22.07 -10.72 7.28
C VAL A 120 22.52 -10.93 5.84
N ASN A 121 21.70 -10.51 4.88
CA ASN A 121 21.93 -10.69 3.45
C ASN A 121 22.29 -9.36 2.80
N LYS A 122 23.59 -9.05 2.77
CA LYS A 122 24.17 -7.83 2.17
C LYS A 122 24.15 -7.83 0.63
N SER A 123 23.05 -8.28 0.03
CA SER A 123 22.90 -8.34 -1.42
C SER A 123 22.21 -7.08 -1.96
N VAL A 124 22.69 -6.59 -3.10
CA VAL A 124 22.13 -5.40 -3.76
C VAL A 124 20.65 -5.57 -4.08
N LEU A 125 20.23 -6.77 -4.50
CA LEU A 125 18.84 -7.07 -4.83
C LEU A 125 17.88 -6.97 -3.63
N VAL A 126 18.33 -7.36 -2.44
CA VAL A 126 17.51 -7.23 -1.23
C VAL A 126 17.37 -5.77 -0.81
N SER A 127 18.43 -4.97 -1.01
CA SER A 127 18.38 -3.52 -0.80
C SER A 127 17.42 -2.83 -1.77
N SER A 128 17.48 -3.17 -3.07
CA SER A 128 16.56 -2.59 -4.06
C SER A 128 15.11 -2.99 -3.81
N LEU A 129 14.86 -4.24 -3.39
CA LEU A 129 13.53 -4.71 -3.00
C LEU A 129 13.01 -3.90 -1.82
N TYR A 130 13.84 -3.65 -0.80
CA TYR A 130 13.44 -2.85 0.35
C TYR A 130 13.06 -1.41 -0.03
N ILE A 131 13.86 -0.75 -0.88
CA ILE A 131 13.53 0.59 -1.39
C ILE A 131 12.20 0.57 -2.17
N TYR A 132 11.99 -0.45 -3.01
CA TYR A 132 10.74 -0.62 -3.74
C TYR A 132 9.55 -0.78 -2.77
N MET A 133 9.68 -1.59 -1.72
CA MET A 133 8.62 -1.78 -0.72
C MET A 133 8.28 -0.47 0.02
N ILE A 134 9.28 0.34 0.38
CA ILE A 134 9.04 1.67 0.99
C ILE A 134 8.23 2.55 0.04
N TYR A 135 8.66 2.64 -1.21
CA TYR A 135 7.97 3.44 -2.21
C TYR A 135 6.54 2.95 -2.44
N TYR A 136 6.36 1.63 -2.56
CA TYR A 136 5.06 1.00 -2.72
C TYR A 136 4.11 1.34 -1.56
N PHE A 137 4.53 1.11 -0.32
CA PHE A 137 3.68 1.38 0.84
C PHE A 137 3.38 2.87 1.06
N SER A 138 4.25 3.77 0.58
CA SER A 138 4.00 5.22 0.68
C SER A 138 2.75 5.66 -0.09
N GLN A 139 2.36 4.93 -1.14
CA GLN A 139 1.22 5.26 -1.99
C GLN A 139 -0.14 5.18 -1.27
N PHE A 140 -0.26 4.35 -0.22
CA PHE A 140 -1.50 4.21 0.58
C PHE A 140 -1.82 5.44 1.44
N THR A 141 -0.91 6.42 1.48
CA THR A 141 -1.22 7.75 2.01
C THR A 141 -2.20 8.49 1.12
N GLU A 142 -2.23 8.20 -0.19
CA GLU A 142 -3.09 8.86 -1.18
C GLU A 142 -4.18 7.92 -1.74
N THR A 143 -4.15 6.62 -1.39
CA THR A 143 -5.07 5.60 -1.93
C THR A 143 -5.64 4.66 -0.86
N GLY A 144 -6.72 3.96 -1.22
CA GLY A 144 -7.42 2.96 -0.39
C GLY A 144 -6.64 1.64 -0.20
N ILE A 145 -7.00 0.87 0.83
CA ILE A 145 -6.42 -0.45 1.15
C ILE A 145 -6.75 -1.48 0.06
N SER A 146 -7.93 -1.35 -0.56
CA SER A 146 -8.41 -2.31 -1.57
C SER A 146 -7.42 -2.56 -2.71
N GLY A 147 -6.60 -1.56 -3.06
CA GLY A 147 -5.55 -1.69 -4.07
C GLY A 147 -4.54 -2.79 -3.77
N ILE A 148 -4.15 -2.98 -2.49
CA ILE A 148 -3.15 -3.99 -2.07
C ILE A 148 -3.58 -5.40 -2.46
N ILE A 149 -4.87 -5.69 -2.37
CA ILE A 149 -5.42 -7.05 -2.48
C ILE A 149 -5.25 -7.59 -3.91
N ILE A 150 -5.23 -6.71 -4.92
CA ILE A 150 -5.25 -7.09 -6.34
C ILE A 150 -4.01 -6.56 -7.09
N ASP A 151 -3.05 -5.98 -6.37
CA ASP A 151 -1.89 -5.36 -7.01
C ASP A 151 -0.96 -6.40 -7.64
N THR A 152 -1.08 -6.56 -8.96
CA THR A 152 -0.37 -7.58 -9.71
C THR A 152 1.13 -7.29 -9.77
N ASP A 153 1.51 -6.00 -9.76
CA ASP A 153 2.90 -5.57 -9.87
C ASP A 153 3.66 -5.94 -8.59
N LEU A 154 3.05 -5.69 -7.42
CA LEU A 154 3.62 -6.11 -6.13
C LEU A 154 3.87 -7.62 -6.10
N TYR A 155 2.88 -8.41 -6.50
CA TYR A 155 2.98 -9.87 -6.47
C TYR A 155 4.07 -10.39 -7.41
N ILE A 156 4.22 -9.80 -8.59
CA ILE A 156 5.28 -10.19 -9.54
C ILE A 156 6.67 -9.88 -8.97
N VAL A 157 6.88 -8.68 -8.41
CA VAL A 157 8.17 -8.29 -7.84
C VAL A 157 8.56 -9.17 -6.65
N LEU A 158 7.60 -9.48 -5.77
CA LEU A 158 7.82 -10.41 -4.66
C LEU A 158 8.11 -11.83 -5.16
N PHE A 159 7.41 -12.30 -6.19
CA PHE A 159 7.60 -13.63 -6.76
C PHE A 159 9.00 -13.80 -7.39
N ILE A 160 9.46 -12.82 -8.18
CA ILE A 160 10.80 -12.84 -8.78
C ILE A 160 11.87 -12.83 -7.67
N SER A 161 11.69 -11.98 -6.66
CA SER A 161 12.60 -11.88 -5.51
C SER A 161 12.66 -13.18 -4.71
N PHE A 162 11.53 -13.87 -4.57
CA PHE A 162 11.44 -15.17 -3.92
C PHE A 162 12.19 -16.26 -4.70
N ILE A 163 12.02 -16.33 -6.02
CA ILE A 163 12.78 -17.25 -6.89
C ILE A 163 14.28 -17.01 -6.76
N TYR A 164 14.71 -15.75 -6.79
CA TYR A 164 16.13 -15.40 -6.62
C TYR A 164 16.67 -15.90 -5.27
N CYS A 165 15.92 -15.70 -4.18
CA CYS A 165 16.31 -16.19 -2.87
C CYS A 165 16.41 -17.73 -2.82
N LEU A 166 15.51 -18.45 -3.50
CA LEU A 166 15.57 -19.91 -3.62
C LEU A 166 16.83 -20.38 -4.37
N ILE A 167 17.14 -19.77 -5.52
CA ILE A 167 18.33 -20.09 -6.31
C ILE A 167 19.60 -19.83 -5.50
N ASN A 168 19.68 -18.67 -4.83
CA ASN A 168 20.84 -18.32 -4.01
C ASN A 168 21.04 -19.33 -2.87
N ARG A 169 19.97 -19.72 -2.17
CA ARG A 169 20.05 -20.79 -1.14
C ARG A 169 20.51 -22.13 -1.71
N TYR A 170 20.03 -22.51 -2.89
CA TYR A 170 20.43 -23.77 -3.53
C TYR A 170 21.92 -23.76 -3.93
N ASN A 171 22.40 -22.66 -4.50
CA ASN A 171 23.80 -22.49 -4.88
C ASN A 171 24.74 -22.54 -3.68
N LEU A 172 24.38 -21.88 -2.57
CA LEU A 172 25.14 -21.94 -1.32
C LEU A 172 25.22 -23.38 -0.75
N ARG A 173 24.10 -24.12 -0.74
CA ARG A 173 24.08 -25.54 -0.33
C ARG A 173 24.96 -26.43 -1.22
N ARG A 174 24.97 -26.18 -2.53
CA ARG A 174 25.78 -26.94 -3.50
C ARG A 174 27.28 -26.67 -3.34
N TYR A 175 27.66 -25.42 -3.07
CA TYR A 175 29.04 -25.05 -2.78
C TYR A 175 29.56 -25.66 -1.47
N GLY A 176 28.71 -25.70 -0.43
CA GLY A 176 29.03 -26.36 0.85
C GLY A 176 29.28 -27.86 0.70
N LYS A 177 28.45 -28.57 -0.08
CA LYS A 177 28.64 -30.00 -0.38
C LYS A 177 29.91 -30.28 -1.19
N LYS A 178 30.25 -29.45 -2.18
CA LYS A 178 31.43 -29.65 -3.03
C LYS A 178 32.77 -29.45 -2.31
N LYS A 179 32.82 -28.62 -1.27
CA LYS A 179 34.05 -28.35 -0.50
C LYS A 179 34.31 -29.36 0.62
N GLY A 180 33.51 -30.41 0.77
CA GLY A 180 33.67 -31.37 1.87
C GLY A 180 33.59 -30.72 3.26
N LEU A 181 33.00 -29.52 3.35
CA LEU A 181 32.78 -28.85 4.63
C LEU A 181 31.66 -29.62 5.33
N PRO A 182 31.93 -30.22 6.51
CA PRO A 182 30.88 -30.91 7.25
C PRO A 182 29.76 -29.91 7.48
N CYS A 183 28.50 -30.38 7.30
CA CYS A 183 27.29 -29.68 7.71
C CYS A 183 27.62 -28.81 8.91
N TYR A 184 27.51 -27.49 8.75
CA TYR A 184 27.61 -26.56 9.86
C TYR A 184 26.62 -27.07 10.92
N LYS A 185 27.14 -27.78 11.92
CA LYS A 185 26.40 -28.07 13.13
C LYS A 185 25.99 -26.69 13.60
N CYS A 186 24.68 -26.48 13.73
CA CYS A 186 24.17 -25.51 14.68
C CYS A 186 24.78 -25.87 16.04
N THR A 187 25.95 -25.32 16.35
CA THR A 187 26.44 -25.15 17.71
C THR A 187 25.88 -23.80 18.13
N SER A 188 24.72 -23.80 18.77
CA SER A 188 24.62 -23.76 20.24
C SER A 188 25.09 -22.41 20.80
N CYS A 189 24.14 -21.70 21.38
CA CYS A 189 24.27 -20.89 22.60
C CYS A 189 25.37 -19.80 22.65
N ARG A 190 24.93 -18.55 22.55
CA ARG A 190 24.83 -17.65 23.70
C ARG A 190 23.83 -16.53 23.41
#